data_AF-A0A965NB43-F1
#
_entry.id   AF-A0A965NB43-F1
#
_cell.length_a   1.000
_cell.length_b   1.000
_cell.length_c   1.000
_cell.angle_alpha   90.00
_cell.angle_beta   90.00
_cell.angle_gamma   90.00
#
_symmetry.space_group_name_H-M   'P 1'
#
loop_
_entity.id
_entity.type
_entity.pdbx_description
1 polymer ?
#
loop_
_entity_poly.entity_id
_entity_poly.type
_entity_poly.pdbx_seq_one_letter_code
_entity_poly.pdbx_strand_id
1 'polypeptide(L)'
;MQQEIVRLSNIWMRFVGVDHHKDRDCHWYIQKYYSYGENPYYIAWHHGYIGDDFEGSKCVTLEEAEEELLNAIKFQIHKAKKWVSRNLEEAKSISPDDEFYFMGSVEEYERMINILNEA
;
A
#
# COMPACT_ATOMS: atom_id res chain seq x y z
N MET A 1 5.62 -5.90 16.16
CA MET A 1 5.31 -4.76 15.27
C MET A 1 6.09 -4.84 13.97
N GLN A 2 7.42 -4.78 14.00
CA GLN A 2 8.28 -4.91 12.80
C GLN A 2 7.98 -6.12 11.91
N GLN A 3 7.79 -7.31 12.47
CA GLN A 3 7.44 -8.52 11.70
C GLN A 3 6.13 -8.34 10.91
N GLU A 4 5.16 -7.64 11.48
CA GLU A 4 3.89 -7.36 10.83
C GLU A 4 4.04 -6.32 9.72
N ILE A 5 4.86 -5.29 9.94
CA ILE A 5 5.23 -4.31 8.90
C ILE A 5 5.86 -5.05 7.71
N VAL A 6 6.83 -5.95 7.95
CA VAL A 6 7.47 -6.76 6.91
C VAL A 6 6.47 -7.66 6.20
N ARG A 7 5.56 -8.29 6.94
CA ARG A 7 4.54 -9.16 6.35
C ARG A 7 3.61 -8.37 5.42
N LEU A 8 3.06 -7.26 5.91
CA LEU A 8 2.11 -6.45 5.16
C LEU A 8 2.77 -5.69 4.00
N SER A 9 4.01 -5.21 4.14
CA SER A 9 4.74 -4.58 3.04
C SER A 9 5.05 -5.57 1.91
N ASN A 10 5.33 -6.85 2.23
CA ASN A 10 5.46 -7.90 1.22
C ASN A 10 4.15 -8.19 0.48
N ILE A 11 3.02 -8.18 1.19
CA ILE A 11 1.70 -8.33 0.57
C ILE A 11 1.40 -7.15 -0.34
N TRP A 12 1.66 -5.93 0.13
CA TRP A 12 1.52 -4.71 -0.65
C TRP A 12 2.38 -4.74 -1.93
N MET A 13 3.66 -5.09 -1.81
CA MET A 13 4.59 -5.24 -2.95
C MET A 13 4.06 -6.23 -3.99
N ARG A 14 3.56 -7.39 -3.55
CA ARG A 14 2.97 -8.39 -4.45
C ARG A 14 1.71 -7.87 -5.15
N PHE A 15 0.88 -7.10 -4.45
CA PHE A 15 -0.32 -6.49 -5.02
C PHE A 15 0.03 -5.45 -6.09
N VAL A 16 0.88 -4.47 -5.77
CA VAL A 16 1.27 -3.42 -6.72
C VAL A 16 2.05 -3.99 -7.91
N GLY A 17 2.71 -5.14 -7.72
CA GLY A 17 3.42 -5.86 -8.78
C GLY A 17 2.53 -6.61 -9.78
N VAL A 18 1.20 -6.67 -9.60
CA VAL A 18 0.31 -7.39 -10.55
C VAL A 18 0.15 -6.64 -11.87
N ASP A 19 -0.13 -5.34 -11.83
CA ASP A 19 -0.37 -4.50 -13.01
C ASP A 19 0.96 -4.07 -13.64
N HIS A 20 1.74 -3.27 -12.92
CA HIS A 20 3.09 -2.88 -13.33
C HIS A 20 3.95 -2.61 -12.10
N HIS A 21 5.17 -3.15 -12.05
CA HIS A 21 6.10 -2.90 -10.95
C HIS A 21 6.53 -1.43 -10.97
N LYS A 22 5.94 -0.63 -10.09
CA LYS A 22 6.37 0.74 -9.81
C LYS A 22 7.16 0.72 -8.51
N ASP A 23 8.48 0.76 -8.63
CA ASP A 23 9.41 0.61 -7.49
C ASP A 23 9.08 1.53 -6.31
N ARG A 24 8.66 2.78 -6.59
CA ARG A 24 8.26 3.77 -5.59
C ARG A 24 7.19 3.25 -4.62
N ASP A 25 6.18 2.56 -5.14
CA ASP A 25 5.06 2.03 -4.36
C ASP A 25 5.46 0.92 -3.38
N CYS A 26 6.64 0.33 -3.54
CA CYS A 26 7.11 -0.74 -2.67
C CYS A 26 7.86 -0.23 -1.42
N HIS A 27 8.22 1.05 -1.39
CA HIS A 27 9.08 1.60 -0.34
C HIS A 27 8.27 2.18 0.81
N TRP A 28 8.52 1.62 1.99
CA TRP A 28 7.97 2.04 3.28
C TRP A 28 9.16 2.22 4.23
N TYR A 29 9.31 3.39 4.84
CA TYR A 29 10.51 3.65 5.64
C TYR A 29 10.23 4.61 6.79
N ILE A 30 11.10 4.53 7.81
CA ILE A 30 11.14 5.46 8.92
C ILE A 30 12.48 6.18 8.86
N GLN A 31 12.46 7.51 8.91
CA GLN A 31 13.65 8.33 8.97
C GLN A 31 13.84 8.87 10.39
N LYS A 32 15.07 8.80 10.89
CA LYS A 32 15.48 9.44 12.14
C LYS A 32 16.15 10.77 11.84
N TYR A 33 15.76 11.81 12.55
CA TYR A 33 16.27 13.16 12.38
C TYR A 33 17.00 13.64 13.63
N TYR A 34 18.00 14.48 13.41
CA TYR A 34 18.72 15.23 14.44
C TYR A 34 18.62 16.71 14.08
N SER A 35 17.97 17.49 14.93
CA SER A 35 17.85 18.95 14.80
C SER A 35 18.74 19.65 15.83
N TYR A 36 19.25 20.83 15.50
CA TYR A 36 20.18 21.57 16.36
C TYR A 36 19.61 21.85 17.76
N GLY A 37 20.17 21.18 18.78
CA GLY A 37 19.78 21.36 20.18
C GLY A 37 18.50 20.64 20.61
N GLU A 38 17.86 19.89 19.71
CA GLU A 38 16.63 19.16 19.99
C GLU A 38 16.91 17.67 20.21
N ASN A 39 16.00 16.98 20.90
CA ASN A 39 16.01 15.53 20.95
C ASN A 39 15.74 14.96 19.55
N PRO A 40 16.38 13.84 19.17
CA PRO A 40 16.09 13.20 17.89
C PRO A 40 14.65 12.73 17.84
N TYR A 41 14.08 12.71 16.63
CA TYR A 41 12.72 12.24 16.37
C TYR A 41 12.68 11.35 15.13
N TYR A 42 11.56 10.67 14.93
CA TYR A 42 11.32 9.74 13.84
C TYR A 42 10.10 10.19 13.03
N ILE A 43 10.11 9.95 11.72
CA ILE A 43 8.93 10.14 10.85
C ILE A 43 8.80 8.92 9.94
N ALA A 44 7.59 8.38 9.83
CA ALA A 44 7.23 7.33 8.89
C ALA A 44 6.84 7.92 7.54
N TRP A 45 7.21 7.25 6.45
CA TRP A 45 7.04 7.76 5.09
C TRP A 45 6.62 6.67 4.11
N HIS A 46 5.84 7.09 3.13
CA HIS A 46 5.60 6.36 1.90
C HIS A 46 5.37 7.33 0.75
N HIS A 47 5.84 6.95 -0.43
CA HIS A 47 5.60 7.72 -1.62
C HIS A 47 5.15 6.82 -2.76
N GLY A 48 3.89 6.92 -3.16
CA GLY A 48 3.27 5.98 -4.08
C GLY A 48 2.60 6.64 -5.28
N TYR A 49 2.39 5.87 -6.34
CA TYR A 49 1.47 6.19 -7.42
C TYR A 49 0.11 5.52 -7.23
N ILE A 50 0.11 4.31 -6.66
CA ILE A 50 -1.06 3.49 -6.34
C ILE A 50 -1.48 3.75 -4.90
N GLY A 51 -0.52 3.68 -3.97
CA GLY A 51 -0.70 4.21 -2.62
C GLY A 51 -0.60 5.73 -2.65
N ASP A 52 -1.42 6.44 -1.87
CA ASP A 52 -1.20 7.88 -1.73
C ASP A 52 0.13 8.13 -1.00
N ASP A 53 0.75 9.28 -1.26
CA ASP A 53 1.86 9.76 -0.42
C ASP A 53 1.40 9.82 1.05
N PHE A 54 2.30 9.40 1.95
CA PHE A 54 2.09 9.43 3.39
C PHE A 54 3.32 10.00 4.09
N GLU A 55 3.05 10.94 4.99
CA GLU A 55 4.00 11.52 5.94
C GLU A 55 3.39 11.38 7.33
N GLY A 56 4.09 10.66 8.21
CA GLY A 56 3.72 10.49 9.61
C GLY A 56 3.99 11.74 10.45
N SER A 57 3.64 11.67 11.72
CA SER A 57 3.97 12.70 12.69
C SER A 57 5.43 12.62 13.15
N LYS A 58 5.89 13.64 13.86
CA LYS A 58 7.20 13.64 14.53
C LYS A 58 7.12 12.82 15.82
N CYS A 59 7.46 11.54 15.73
CA CYS A 59 7.45 10.62 16.85
C CYS A 59 8.71 10.76 17.71
N VAL A 60 8.58 10.62 19.02
CA VAL A 60 9.73 10.67 19.95
C VAL A 60 10.45 9.32 19.98
N THR A 61 9.69 8.24 19.84
CA THR A 61 10.19 6.87 19.86
C THR A 61 10.09 6.21 18.48
N LEU A 62 10.88 5.15 18.26
CA LEU A 62 10.79 4.37 17.03
C LEU A 62 9.48 3.60 17.00
N GLU A 63 9.03 3.11 18.14
CA GLU A 63 7.80 2.33 18.31
C GLU A 63 6.56 3.12 17.88
N GLU A 64 6.47 4.41 18.23
CA GLU A 64 5.40 5.30 17.75
C GLU A 64 5.40 5.44 16.22
N ALA A 65 6.58 5.63 15.60
CA ALA A 65 6.69 5.73 14.15
C ALA A 65 6.38 4.39 13.46
N GLU A 66 6.74 3.26 14.06
CA GLU A 66 6.38 1.93 13.59
C GLU A 66 4.87 1.68 13.64
N GLU A 67 4.18 2.15 14.69
CA GLU A 67 2.73 2.07 14.79
C GLU A 67 2.05 2.89 13.69
N GLU A 68 2.51 4.13 13.46
CA GLU A 68 2.00 4.95 12.36
C GLU A 68 2.23 4.31 11.00
N LEU A 69 3.44 3.79 10.74
CA LEU A 69 3.77 3.11 9.50
C LEU A 69 2.87 1.88 9.28
N LEU A 70 2.68 1.07 10.34
CA LEU A 70 1.82 -0.10 10.28
C LEU A 70 0.37 0.28 9.95
N ASN A 71 -0.14 1.33 10.59
CA ASN A 71 -1.49 1.82 10.36
C ASN A 71 -1.66 2.38 8.93
N ALA A 72 -0.65 3.08 8.40
CA ALA A 72 -0.64 3.56 7.03
C ALA A 72 -0.70 2.41 6.01
N ILE A 73 0.11 1.35 6.20
CA ILE A 73 0.09 0.18 5.32
C ILE A 73 -1.29 -0.50 5.36
N LYS A 74 -1.85 -0.73 6.55
CA LYS A 74 -3.20 -1.32 6.71
C LYS A 74 -4.28 -0.48 6.02
N PHE A 75 -4.19 0.84 6.15
CA PHE A 75 -5.12 1.77 5.51
C PHE A 75 -5.05 1.67 3.98
N GLN A 76 -3.84 1.64 3.41
CA GLN A 76 -3.67 1.50 1.96
C GLN A 76 -4.15 0.14 1.46
N ILE A 77 -3.87 -0.96 2.18
CA ILE A 77 -4.42 -2.29 1.87
C ILE A 77 -5.96 -2.27 1.86
N HIS A 78 -6.59 -1.61 2.84
CA HIS A 78 -8.05 -1.50 2.89
C HIS A 78 -8.60 -0.69 1.70
N LYS A 79 -7.96 0.42 1.33
CA LYS A 79 -8.32 1.19 0.13
C LYS A 79 -8.18 0.34 -1.14
N ALA A 80 -7.08 -0.40 -1.27
CA ALA A 80 -6.84 -1.30 -2.38
C ALA A 80 -7.91 -2.38 -2.49
N LYS A 81 -8.29 -3.04 -1.38
CA LYS A 81 -9.38 -4.02 -1.36
C LYS A 81 -10.67 -3.44 -1.93
N LYS A 82 -11.08 -2.25 -1.48
CA LYS A 82 -12.28 -1.56 -1.98
C LYS A 82 -12.20 -1.25 -3.47
N TRP A 83 -11.05 -0.75 -3.92
CA TRP A 83 -10.83 -0.44 -5.33
C TRP A 83 -10.90 -1.70 -6.18
N VAL A 84 -10.16 -2.76 -5.83
CA VAL A 84 -10.16 -4.03 -6.58
C VAL A 84 -11.56 -4.64 -6.63
N SER A 85 -12.27 -4.71 -5.50
CA SER A 85 -13.63 -5.27 -5.47
C SER A 85 -14.59 -4.53 -6.41
N ARG A 86 -14.57 -3.19 -6.42
CA ARG A 86 -15.40 -2.39 -7.32
C ARG A 86 -15.06 -2.64 -8.79
N ASN A 87 -13.78 -2.64 -9.15
CA ASN A 87 -13.37 -2.85 -10.54
C ASN A 87 -13.62 -4.30 -11.00
N LEU A 88 -13.52 -5.28 -10.09
CA LEU A 88 -13.86 -6.68 -10.38
C LEU A 88 -15.34 -6.86 -10.69
N GLU A 89 -16.22 -6.21 -9.92
CA GLU A 89 -17.67 -6.21 -10.18
C GLU A 89 -17.98 -5.57 -11.54
N GLU A 90 -17.35 -4.44 -11.82
CA GLU A 90 -17.50 -3.73 -13.10
C GLU A 90 -17.00 -4.58 -14.27
N ALA A 91 -15.80 -5.17 -14.18
CA ALA A 91 -15.24 -6.08 -15.18
C ALA A 91 -16.18 -7.25 -15.52
N LYS A 92 -16.78 -7.86 -14.49
CA LYS A 92 -17.71 -8.99 -14.65
C LYS A 92 -19.05 -8.59 -15.28
N SER A 93 -19.38 -7.31 -15.28
CA SER A 93 -20.64 -6.78 -15.82
C SER A 93 -20.55 -6.36 -17.29
N ILE A 94 -19.35 -6.28 -17.84
CA ILE A 94 -19.09 -5.81 -19.21
C ILE A 94 -19.26 -6.99 -20.20
N SER A 95 -19.87 -6.71 -21.36
CA SER A 95 -19.98 -7.66 -22.46
C SER A 95 -18.59 -7.93 -23.05
N PRO A 96 -18.27 -9.17 -23.49
CA PRO A 96 -17.02 -9.47 -24.20
C PRO A 96 -16.74 -8.55 -25.40
N ASP A 97 -17.80 -8.00 -26.01
CA ASP A 97 -17.70 -7.08 -27.15
C ASP A 97 -17.21 -5.66 -26.77
N ASP A 98 -17.27 -5.29 -25.48
CA ASP A 98 -16.89 -3.98 -24.93
C ASP A 98 -15.57 -4.03 -24.13
N GLU A 99 -14.92 -5.20 -24.08
CA GLU A 99 -13.74 -5.52 -23.25
C GLU A 99 -12.51 -4.66 -23.58
N PHE A 100 -12.43 -4.11 -24.80
CA PHE A 100 -11.30 -3.32 -25.30
C PHE A 100 -10.98 -2.05 -24.48
N TYR A 101 -11.94 -1.53 -23.70
CA TYR A 101 -11.78 -0.29 -22.94
C TYR A 101 -11.52 -0.49 -21.44
N PHE A 102 -11.44 -1.73 -20.94
CA PHE A 102 -11.28 -1.97 -19.51
C PHE A 102 -9.81 -1.97 -19.07
N MET A 103 -9.50 -1.28 -17.96
CA MET A 103 -8.14 -1.15 -17.41
C MET A 103 -7.72 -2.38 -16.57
N GLY A 104 -7.88 -3.58 -17.12
CA GLY A 104 -7.49 -4.86 -16.50
C GLY A 104 -8.44 -6.01 -16.86
N SER A 105 -8.01 -7.25 -16.67
CA SER A 105 -8.84 -8.45 -16.85
C SER A 105 -9.49 -8.91 -15.54
N VAL A 106 -10.57 -9.69 -15.64
CA VAL A 106 -11.21 -10.33 -14.48
C VAL A 106 -10.19 -11.17 -13.72
N GLU A 107 -9.33 -11.92 -14.42
CA GLU A 107 -8.30 -12.74 -13.80
C GLU A 107 -7.27 -11.90 -13.01
N GLU A 108 -6.90 -10.72 -13.52
CA GLU A 108 -5.97 -9.82 -12.81
C GLU A 108 -6.58 -9.29 -11.51
N TYR A 109 -7.82 -8.84 -11.53
CA TYR A 109 -8.49 -8.37 -10.31
C TYR A 109 -8.72 -9.50 -9.30
N GLU A 110 -9.04 -10.70 -9.76
CA GLU A 110 -9.14 -11.89 -8.88
C GLU A 110 -7.78 -12.22 -8.25
N ARG A 111 -6.70 -12.11 -9.00
CA ARG A 111 -5.34 -12.27 -8.46
C ARG A 111 -5.02 -11.19 -7.42
N MET A 112 -5.32 -9.93 -7.70
CA MET A 112 -5.09 -8.81 -6.78
C MET A 112 -5.84 -8.99 -5.47
N ILE A 113 -7.13 -9.34 -5.51
CA ILE A 113 -7.93 -9.49 -4.28
C ILE A 113 -7.46 -10.68 -3.45
N ASN A 114 -7.03 -11.78 -4.09
CA ASN A 114 -6.48 -12.94 -3.41
C ASN A 114 -5.20 -12.58 -2.63
N ILE A 115 -4.28 -11.83 -3.24
CA ILE A 115 -3.08 -11.33 -2.56
C ILE A 115 -3.45 -10.45 -1.36
N LEU A 116 -4.36 -9.49 -1.57
CA LEU A 116 -4.77 -8.58 -0.50
C LEU A 116 -5.49 -9.30 0.65
N ASN A 117 -6.18 -10.41 0.39
CA ASN A 117 -6.85 -11.21 1.42
C ASN A 117 -5.89 -12.01 2.32
N GLU A 118 -4.60 -12.09 1.97
CA GLU A 118 -3.57 -12.63 2.87
C GLU A 118 -3.20 -11.65 3.99
N ALA A 119 -3.60 -10.38 3.89
CA ALA A 119 -3.32 -9.32 4.87
C ALA A 119 -4.18 -9.41 6.13
#